data_AF-A0A6J6V3H5-F1
#
_entry.id   AF-A0A6J6V3H5-F1
#
_cell.length_a   1.000
_cell.length_b   1.000
_cell.length_c   1.000
_cell.angle_alpha   90.00
_cell.angle_beta   90.00
_cell.angle_gamma   90.00
#
_symmetry.space_group_name_H-M   'P 1'
#
loop_
_entity.id
_entity.type
_entity.pdbx_description
1 polymer ?
#
loop_
_entity_poly.entity_id
_entity_poly.type
_entity_poly.pdbx_seq_one_letter_code
_entity_poly.pdbx_strand_id
1 'polypeptide(L)' 'MMTVAVKGKTVAEVQAFVRRFKHMMTLADNDEPVDEAINLGDIEALQGVVKFPVRIKCATLGWNTLLEALTEAIK' A
#
# COMPACT_ATOMS: atom_id res chain seq x y z
N MET A 1 -7.19 9.30 2.44
CA MET A 1 -6.74 7.91 2.74
C MET A 1 -7.29 6.91 1.72
N MET A 2 -6.62 5.76 1.56
CA MET A 2 -6.66 4.78 0.44
C MET A 2 -7.40 5.21 -0.84
N THR A 3 -8.73 5.27 -0.84
CA THR A 3 -9.57 5.65 -2.00
C THR A 3 -9.12 6.95 -2.66
N VAL A 4 -8.75 7.96 -1.87
CA VAL A 4 -8.25 9.25 -2.37
C VAL A 4 -6.88 9.08 -3.04
N ALA A 5 -6.02 8.21 -2.51
CA ALA A 5 -4.67 7.99 -3.02
C ALA A 5 -4.65 7.20 -4.34
N VAL A 6 -5.68 6.40 -4.61
CA VAL A 6 -5.76 5.56 -5.82
C VAL A 6 -6.61 6.19 -6.92
N LYS A 7 -7.39 7.23 -6.62
CA LYS A 7 -8.28 7.88 -7.59
C LYS A 7 -7.47 8.54 -8.70
N GLY A 8 -7.79 8.21 -9.95
CA GLY A 8 -7.14 8.78 -11.14
C GLY A 8 -5.77 8.18 -11.48
N LYS A 9 -5.31 7.17 -10.73
CA LYS A 9 -4.08 6.43 -11.03
C LYS A 9 -4.38 5.22 -11.90
N THR A 10 -3.40 4.85 -12.72
CA THR A 10 -3.38 3.58 -13.44
C THR A 10 -3.18 2.41 -12.47
N VAL A 11 -3.53 1.21 -12.91
CA VAL A 11 -3.32 -0.02 -12.12
C VAL A 11 -1.84 -0.19 -11.73
N ALA A 12 -0.92 0.06 -12.65
CA ALA A 12 0.52 -0.08 -12.40
C ALA A 12 1.00 0.89 -11.30
N GLU A 13 0.53 2.14 -11.35
CA GLU A 13 0.84 3.14 -10.32
C GLU A 13 0.23 2.76 -8.96
N VAL A 14 -1.00 2.24 -8.94
CA VAL A 14 -1.64 1.76 -7.71
C VAL A 14 -0.84 0.60 -7.11
N GLN A 15 -0.43 -0.38 -7.91
CA GLN A 15 0.38 -1.51 -7.45
C GLN A 15 1.73 -1.05 -6.87
N ALA A 16 2.43 -0.13 -7.55
CA ALA A 16 3.68 0.45 -7.06
C ALA A 16 3.47 1.22 -5.74
N PHE A 17 2.37 1.97 -5.65
CA PHE A 17 1.99 2.69 -4.43
C PHE A 17 1.71 1.74 -3.26
N VAL A 18 0.96 0.66 -3.49
CA VAL A 18 0.68 -0.34 -2.44
C VAL A 18 1.96 -1.03 -1.99
N ARG A 19 2.88 -1.38 -2.90
CA ARG A 19 4.19 -1.94 -2.54
C ARG A 19 4.97 -0.97 -1.63
N ARG A 20 5.04 0.31 -1.98
CA ARG A 20 5.69 1.34 -1.15
C ARG A 20 5.05 1.47 0.23
N PHE A 21 3.72 1.42 0.31
CA PHE A 21 2.98 1.46 1.58
C PHE A 21 3.25 0.22 2.44
N LYS A 22 3.23 -0.99 1.85
CA LYS A 22 3.55 -2.24 2.57
C LYS A 22 4.99 -2.25 3.06
N HIS A 23 5.93 -1.75 2.26
CA HIS A 23 7.33 -1.57 2.67
C HIS A 23 7.45 -0.63 3.87
N MET A 24 6.75 0.51 3.85
CA MET A 24 6.67 1.42 5.03
C MET A 24 6.09 0.71 6.26
N MET A 25 5.16 -0.23 6.07
CA MET A 25 4.56 -1.03 7.14
C MET A 25 5.42 -2.24 7.57
N THR A 26 6.65 -2.39 7.07
CA THR A 26 7.52 -3.56 7.29
C THR A 26 6.90 -4.90 6.88
N LEU A 27 5.95 -4.85 5.94
CA LEU A 27 5.24 -6.01 5.37
C LEU A 27 5.72 -6.34 3.95
N ALA A 28 6.99 -6.05 3.64
CA ALA A 28 7.53 -6.34 2.32
C ALA A 28 7.65 -7.85 2.14
N ASP A 29 6.77 -8.42 1.31
CA ASP A 29 6.91 -9.79 0.84
C ASP A 29 7.88 -9.77 -0.35
N ASN A 30 9.12 -10.20 -0.10
CA ASN A 30 10.23 -10.34 -1.05
C ASN A 30 10.95 -9.02 -1.41
N ASP A 31 12.25 -9.14 -1.70
CA ASP A 31 13.22 -8.09 -2.09
C ASP A 31 12.87 -7.39 -3.43
N GLU A 32 11.59 -7.20 -3.75
CA GLU A 32 11.20 -6.42 -4.91
C GLU A 32 11.64 -4.96 -4.72
N PRO A 33 12.32 -4.36 -5.72
CA PRO A 33 12.76 -2.98 -5.62
C PRO A 33 11.56 -2.05 -5.47
N VAL A 34 11.54 -1.32 -4.36
CA VAL A 34 10.54 -0.29 -4.06
C VAL A 34 11.12 1.05 -4.43
N ASP A 35 10.40 1.82 -5.24
CA ASP A 35 10.77 3.21 -5.49
C ASP A 35 10.41 4.06 -4.27
N GLU A 36 11.43 4.44 -3.50
CA GLU A 36 11.28 5.30 -2.33
C GLU A 36 10.84 6.72 -2.66
N ALA A 37 11.01 7.17 -3.91
CA ALA A 37 10.59 8.50 -4.37
C ALA A 37 9.07 8.61 -4.56
N ILE A 38 8.32 7.49 -4.49
CA ILE A 38 6.86 7.52 -4.50
C ILE A 38 6.35 8.24 -3.24
N ASN A 39 5.82 9.43 -3.44
CA ASN A 39 5.22 10.24 -2.39
C ASN A 39 3.91 9.62 -1.88
N LEU A 40 3.91 9.21 -0.61
CA LEU A 40 2.75 8.60 0.05
C LEU A 40 1.77 9.65 0.63
N GLY A 41 2.17 10.92 0.69
CA GLY A 41 1.35 12.04 1.17
C GLY A 41 0.82 11.81 2.59
N ASP A 42 -0.47 12.08 2.80
CA ASP A 42 -1.14 11.92 4.11
C ASP A 42 -1.03 10.51 4.70
N ILE A 43 -0.74 9.50 3.88
CA ILE A 43 -0.62 8.10 4.32
C ILE A 43 0.70 7.87 5.10
N GLU A 44 1.71 8.73 4.95
CA GLU A 44 2.95 8.68 5.74
C GLU A 44 2.67 8.86 7.25
N ALA A 45 1.59 9.56 7.61
CA ALA A 45 1.16 9.66 9.00
C ALA A 45 0.87 8.27 9.64
N LEU A 46 0.57 7.25 8.83
CA LEU A 46 0.38 5.88 9.29
C LEU A 46 1.69 5.15 9.61
N GLN A 47 2.87 5.71 9.33
CA GLN A 47 4.16 5.08 9.67
C GLN A 47 4.26 4.72 11.16
N GLY A 48 3.62 5.49 12.04
CA GLY A 48 3.55 5.20 13.47
C GLY A 48 2.84 3.88 13.82
N VAL A 49 2.00 3.34 12.93
CA VAL A 49 1.29 2.07 13.11
C VAL A 49 2.26 0.88 13.23
N VAL A 50 3.45 0.98 12.64
CA VAL A 50 4.51 -0.05 12.75
C VAL A 50 4.90 -0.33 14.20
N LYS A 51 4.77 0.67 15.09
CA LYS A 51 5.03 0.50 16.53
C LYS A 51 3.98 -0.35 17.25
N PHE A 52 2.86 -0.66 16.59
CA PHE A 52 1.74 -1.42 17.16
C PHE A 52 1.37 -2.58 16.23
N PRO A 53 2.05 -3.74 16.33
CA PRO A 53 1.85 -4.87 15.42
C PRO A 53 0.39 -5.31 15.23
N VAL A 54 -0.42 -5.22 16.30
CA VAL A 54 -1.85 -5.52 16.27
C VAL A 54 -2.64 -4.61 15.33
N ARG A 55 -2.18 -3.38 15.10
CA ARG A 55 -2.85 -2.37 14.26
C ARG A 55 -2.42 -2.40 12.80
N ILE A 56 -1.32 -3.09 12.48
CA ILE A 56 -0.80 -3.22 11.12
C ILE A 56 -1.85 -3.85 10.21
N LYS A 57 -2.50 -4.95 10.64
CA LYS A 57 -3.55 -5.62 9.85
C LYS A 57 -4.74 -4.71 9.54
N CYS A 58 -5.15 -3.87 10.49
CA CYS A 58 -6.22 -2.89 10.25
C CYS A 58 -5.82 -1.84 9.22
N ALA A 59 -4.56 -1.39 9.24
CA ALA A 59 -4.05 -0.39 8.30
C ALA A 59 -3.85 -0.97 6.88
N THR A 60 -3.60 -2.27 6.75
CA THR A 60 -3.31 -2.92 5.46
C THR A 60 -4.49 -3.63 4.81
N LEU A 61 -5.59 -3.85 5.55
CA LEU A 61 -6.77 -4.58 5.06
C LEU A 61 -7.30 -4.02 3.74
N GLY A 62 -7.58 -2.72 3.66
CA GLY A 62 -8.15 -2.11 2.45
C GLY A 62 -7.21 -2.23 1.23
N TRP A 63 -5.89 -2.15 1.46
CA TRP A 63 -4.89 -2.29 0.41
C TRP A 63 -4.77 -3.72 -0.10
N ASN A 64 -4.90 -4.71 0.78
CA ASN A 64 -4.91 -6.13 0.39
C ASN A 64 -6.15 -6.44 -0.47
N THR A 65 -7.33 -6.00 -0.04
CA THR A 65 -8.57 -6.17 -0.81
C THR A 65 -8.49 -5.49 -2.17
N LEU A 66 -7.88 -4.30 -2.24
CA LEU A 66 -7.67 -3.61 -3.52
C LEU A 66 -6.77 -4.41 -4.48
N LEU A 67 -5.65 -4.95 -4.00
CA LEU A 67 -4.75 -5.75 -4.82
C LEU A 67 -5.40 -7.04 -5.31
N GLU A 68 -6.15 -7.72 -4.44
CA GLU A 68 -6.88 -8.93 -4.78
C GLU A 68 -7.92 -8.64 -5.86
N ALA A 69 -8.75 -7.60 -5.66
CA ALA A 69 -9.75 -7.17 -6.64
C ALA A 69 -9.14 -6.78 -8.00
N LEU A 70 -7.99 -6.08 -8.01
CA LEU A 70 -7.28 -5.76 -9.25
C LEU A 70 -6.73 -7.02 -9.95
N THR A 71 -6.23 -7.99 -9.19
CA THR A 71 -5.71 -9.25 -9.73
C THR A 71 -6.84 -10.08 -10.35
N GLU A 72 -8.03 -10.09 -9.74
CA GLU A 72 -9.21 -10.74 -10.29
C GLU A 72 -9.77 -10.02 -11.52
N ALA A 73 -9.76 -8.69 -11.54
CA ALA A 73 -10.32 -7.90 -12.64
C ALA A 73 -9.46 -7.90 -13.92
N ILE A 74 -8.17 -8.25 -13.82
CA ILE A 74 -7.21 -8.27 -14.93
C ILE A 74 -7.01 -9.69 -15.50
N LYS A 75 -7.56 -10.72 -14.82
CA LYS A 75 -7.68 -12.07 -15.36
C LYS A 75 -8.67 -12.12 -16.52
#